data_AF-A0AAP0DDV4-F1
#
_entry.id   AF-A0AAP0DDV4-F1
#
_cell.length_a   1.000
_cell.length_b   1.000
_cell.length_c   1.000
_cell.angle_alpha   90.00
_cell.angle_beta   90.00
_cell.angle_gamma   90.00
#
_symmetry.space_group_name_H-M   'P 1'
#
loop_
_entity.id
_entity.type
_entity.pdbx_description
1 polymer ?
#
loop_
_entity_poly.entity_id
_entity_poly.type
_entity_poly.pdbx_seq_one_letter_code
_entity_poly.pdbx_strand_id
1 'polypeptide(L)'
;MSQNGQSIMMKKVWGRSMFQSEWVDSTGRSGGLISSWDSSIFSLQSVFKHRNVLVVSGWLIKEQVQINIANVYAPQDLRIKRGLWELLVNLRNELQGWWVLAGDFNEVRRPEERLNSEFNVRSTAIFNEFIRRAGVEEYSMGGHKFTCYAGGGKKFSKLDHVLVCENFMNKWPDATLIAMPRFLSDHSPVLLRTSVEDFGPVPFRFFSGWLAYPELENIVIEAANQVEEEVSSDYRLALKLKSVKGAIKAWQLRKREEENEEFKREMATCNNLEREAEVRTLCPEEMENWVESKSKILAINKRRIEDLKQKSRVRWAAEGDDNTAFFHGMINANLANNRIGGIYVDGRWIKKPKDLISSVELLQQSLQGTEREQTLYVFRGD
;
A
#
# COMPACT_ATOMS: atom_id res chain seq x y z
N MET A 1 -5.40 34.23 16.72
CA MET A 1 -5.31 35.11 15.53
C MET A 1 -6.70 35.20 14.93
N SER A 2 -7.15 36.34 14.40
CA SER A 2 -8.52 36.48 13.86
C SER A 2 -8.71 35.65 12.58
N GLN A 3 -9.95 35.23 12.31
CA GLN A 3 -10.38 34.51 11.10
C GLN A 3 -9.80 35.08 9.79
N ASN A 4 -9.74 36.42 9.69
CA ASN A 4 -9.20 37.12 8.52
C ASN A 4 -7.68 36.97 8.34
N GLY A 5 -6.92 36.86 9.43
CA GLY A 5 -5.46 36.73 9.38
C GLY A 5 -5.00 35.36 8.84
N GLN A 6 -5.70 34.29 9.22
CA GLN A 6 -5.39 32.93 8.78
C GLN A 6 -5.79 32.69 7.32
N SER A 7 -6.95 33.20 6.87
CA SER A 7 -7.38 33.13 5.47
C SER A 7 -6.39 33.79 4.50
N ILE A 8 -5.81 34.93 4.89
CA ILE A 8 -4.80 35.65 4.09
C ILE A 8 -3.48 34.85 3.99
N MET A 9 -3.06 34.19 5.07
CA MET A 9 -1.85 33.37 5.09
C MET A 9 -2.00 32.12 4.19
N MET A 10 -3.15 31.45 4.25
CA MET A 10 -3.38 30.25 3.43
C MET A 10 -3.46 30.55 1.94
N LYS A 11 -4.02 31.70 1.53
CA LYS A 11 -3.99 32.13 0.11
C LYS A 11 -2.55 32.29 -0.43
N LYS A 12 -1.60 32.70 0.42
CA LYS A 12 -0.18 32.82 0.02
C LYS A 12 0.50 31.45 -0.12
N VAL A 13 0.11 30.47 0.69
CA VAL A 13 0.68 29.11 0.69
C VAL A 13 0.06 28.22 -0.39
N TRP A 14 -1.26 28.31 -0.59
CA TRP A 14 -2.02 27.46 -1.50
C TRP A 14 -1.95 27.91 -2.97
N GLY A 15 -1.76 29.22 -3.20
CA GLY A 15 -1.73 29.80 -4.53
C GLY A 15 -3.12 30.24 -5.02
N ARG A 16 -3.34 30.20 -6.34
CA ARG A 16 -4.53 30.78 -6.99
C ARG A 16 -5.72 29.81 -7.15
N SER A 17 -5.56 28.53 -6.80
CA SER A 17 -6.64 27.54 -6.88
C SER A 17 -7.69 27.77 -5.79
N MET A 18 -8.93 27.34 -6.06
CA MET A 18 -9.99 27.34 -5.06
C MET A 18 -9.66 26.29 -3.99
N PHE A 19 -9.70 26.71 -2.73
CA PHE A 19 -9.47 25.83 -1.59
C PHE A 19 -10.40 26.20 -0.45
N GLN A 20 -10.62 25.22 0.41
CA GLN A 20 -11.30 25.39 1.68
C GLN A 20 -10.37 24.94 2.81
N SER A 21 -10.64 25.41 4.01
CA SER A 21 -9.82 25.11 5.17
C SER A 21 -10.62 25.13 6.45
N GLU A 22 -10.24 24.27 7.38
CA GLU A 22 -10.73 24.23 8.74
C GLU A 22 -9.57 24.27 9.71
N TRP A 23 -9.82 24.82 10.90
CA TRP A 23 -8.78 24.93 11.93
C TRP A 23 -9.35 24.81 13.34
N VAL A 24 -8.42 24.54 14.26
CA VAL A 24 -8.59 24.61 15.72
C VAL A 24 -7.62 25.67 16.21
N ASP A 25 -8.08 26.59 17.06
CA ASP A 25 -7.25 27.68 17.56
C ASP A 25 -6.14 27.19 18.49
N SER A 26 -5.00 27.90 18.46
CA SER A 26 -3.94 27.70 19.44
C SER A 26 -4.31 28.33 20.78
N THR A 27 -3.82 27.77 21.88
CA THR A 27 -3.89 28.41 23.20
C THR A 27 -2.52 29.03 23.49
N GLY A 28 -2.41 30.35 23.37
CA GLY A 28 -1.12 31.04 23.42
C GLY A 28 -0.20 30.60 22.28
N ARG A 29 1.01 30.13 22.62
CA ARG A 29 2.00 29.61 21.66
C ARG A 29 1.90 28.09 21.41
N SER A 30 0.90 27.43 21.98
CA SER A 30 0.81 25.96 21.97
C SER A 30 -0.44 25.44 21.29
N GLY A 31 -0.26 24.39 20.48
CA GLY A 31 -1.31 23.73 19.73
C GLY A 31 -1.77 24.54 18.52
N GLY A 32 -3.01 24.28 18.10
CA GLY A 32 -3.57 24.76 16.85
C GLY A 32 -3.37 23.73 15.75
N LEU A 33 -4.41 23.53 14.96
CA LEU A 33 -4.44 22.57 13.85
C LEU A 33 -5.06 23.24 12.65
N ILE A 34 -4.59 22.90 11.46
CA ILE A 34 -5.18 23.39 10.21
C ILE A 34 -5.22 22.28 9.17
N SER A 35 -6.38 22.09 8.56
CA SER A 35 -6.58 21.20 7.41
C SER A 35 -7.03 22.05 6.24
N SER A 36 -6.48 21.81 5.06
CA SER A 36 -6.84 22.55 3.85
C SER A 36 -6.86 21.63 2.65
N TRP A 37 -7.81 21.86 1.75
CA TRP A 37 -8.05 20.99 0.62
C TRP A 37 -8.56 21.77 -0.59
N ASP A 38 -8.35 21.18 -1.77
CA ASP A 38 -8.95 21.65 -3.01
C ASP A 38 -10.42 21.20 -3.06
N SER A 39 -11.34 22.17 -3.16
CA SER A 39 -12.77 21.90 -3.16
C SER A 39 -13.26 21.19 -4.43
N SER A 40 -12.43 21.10 -5.47
CA SER A 40 -12.71 20.29 -6.66
C SER A 40 -12.34 18.81 -6.48
N ILE A 41 -11.54 18.48 -5.46
CA ILE A 41 -11.10 17.12 -5.16
C ILE A 41 -11.90 16.54 -3.98
N PHE A 42 -12.10 17.35 -2.93
CA PHE A 42 -12.77 16.94 -1.71
C PHE A 42 -13.94 17.87 -1.39
N SER A 43 -15.13 17.29 -1.29
CA SER A 43 -16.34 17.98 -0.84
C SER A 43 -16.56 17.73 0.64
N LEU A 44 -16.46 18.78 1.46
CA LEU A 44 -16.69 18.71 2.90
C LEU A 44 -18.17 18.43 3.21
N GLN A 45 -18.43 17.58 4.21
CA GLN A 45 -19.76 17.28 4.75
C GLN A 45 -19.87 17.66 6.23
N SER A 46 -18.87 17.31 7.04
CA SER A 46 -18.85 17.63 8.46
C SER A 46 -17.44 17.78 8.99
N VAL A 47 -17.32 18.42 10.15
CA VAL A 47 -16.05 18.70 10.82
C VAL A 47 -16.20 18.36 12.29
N PHE A 48 -15.26 17.57 12.82
CA PHE A 48 -15.10 17.37 14.25
C PHE A 48 -13.84 18.11 14.73
N LYS A 49 -13.99 18.97 15.73
CA LYS A 49 -12.91 19.81 16.26
C LYS A 49 -12.61 19.43 17.70
N HIS A 50 -11.35 19.05 17.93
CA HIS A 50 -10.80 18.83 19.25
C HIS A 50 -9.39 19.44 19.31
N ARG A 51 -8.91 19.80 20.50
CA ARG A 51 -7.61 20.47 20.67
C ARG A 51 -6.44 19.71 20.03
N ASN A 52 -6.51 18.38 20.02
CA ASN A 52 -5.47 17.47 19.53
C ASN A 52 -5.83 16.74 18.23
N VAL A 53 -7.04 16.95 17.71
CA VAL A 53 -7.44 16.35 16.43
C VAL A 53 -8.48 17.23 15.71
N LEU A 54 -8.27 17.42 14.42
CA LEU A 54 -9.23 18.01 13.51
C LEU A 54 -9.62 16.98 12.46
N VAL A 55 -10.86 16.49 12.50
CA VAL A 55 -11.37 15.55 11.49
C VAL A 55 -12.23 16.31 10.50
N VAL A 56 -11.90 16.19 9.22
CA VAL A 56 -12.76 16.62 8.12
C VAL A 56 -13.34 15.39 7.43
N SER A 57 -14.65 15.34 7.33
CA SER A 57 -15.41 14.22 6.77
C SER A 57 -16.16 14.69 5.54
N GLY A 58 -16.13 13.89 4.47
CA GLY A 58 -16.69 14.30 3.20
C GLY A 58 -16.47 13.28 2.10
N TRP A 59 -16.48 13.75 0.86
CA TRP A 59 -16.40 12.90 -0.33
C TRP A 59 -15.21 13.25 -1.20
N LEU A 60 -14.43 12.24 -1.58
CA LEU A 60 -13.55 12.34 -2.74
C LEU A 60 -14.42 12.35 -3.99
N ILE A 61 -14.47 13.49 -4.67
CA ILE A 61 -15.44 13.76 -5.74
C ILE A 61 -15.24 12.80 -6.91
N LYS A 62 -13.99 12.58 -7.32
CA LYS A 62 -13.65 11.73 -8.47
C LYS A 62 -13.89 10.25 -8.19
N GLU A 63 -13.51 9.79 -7.00
CA GLU A 63 -13.62 8.38 -6.61
C GLU A 63 -15.02 8.01 -6.12
N GLN A 64 -15.87 9.00 -5.82
CA GLN A 64 -17.18 8.82 -5.19
C GLN A 64 -17.07 8.00 -3.89
N VAL A 65 -16.05 8.31 -3.09
CA VAL A 65 -15.75 7.63 -1.83
C VAL A 65 -15.93 8.61 -0.68
N GLN A 66 -16.72 8.20 0.32
CA GLN A 66 -16.77 8.89 1.59
C GLN A 66 -15.48 8.63 2.38
N ILE A 67 -14.85 9.70 2.87
CA ILE A 67 -13.57 9.64 3.60
C ILE A 67 -13.57 10.61 4.78
N ASN A 68 -12.90 10.17 5.85
CA ASN A 68 -12.60 10.91 7.06
C ASN A 68 -11.09 11.12 7.15
N ILE A 69 -10.64 12.37 7.18
CA ILE A 69 -9.22 12.73 7.30
C ILE A 69 -9.02 13.42 8.65
N ALA A 70 -8.31 12.76 9.55
CA ALA A 70 -7.94 13.29 10.85
C ALA A 70 -6.53 13.89 10.81
N ASN A 71 -6.44 15.18 11.06
CA ASN A 71 -5.18 15.87 11.35
C ASN A 71 -4.90 15.79 12.86
N VAL A 72 -3.88 15.03 13.24
CA VAL A 72 -3.56 14.68 14.63
C VAL A 72 -2.34 15.46 15.12
N TYR A 73 -2.48 16.04 16.31
CA TYR A 73 -1.36 16.59 17.08
C TYR A 73 -1.43 16.06 18.51
N ALA A 74 -0.78 14.92 18.73
CA ALA A 74 -0.86 14.18 19.98
C ALA A 74 -0.04 14.85 21.09
N PRO A 75 -0.56 14.87 22.34
CA PRO A 75 0.17 15.42 23.47
C PRO A 75 1.35 14.53 23.88
N GLN A 76 2.37 15.12 24.48
CA GLN A 76 3.52 14.39 25.04
C GLN A 76 3.13 13.54 26.26
N ASP A 77 2.17 14.00 27.07
CA ASP A 77 1.72 13.29 28.27
C ASP A 77 0.97 12.00 27.90
N LEU A 78 1.45 10.87 28.41
CA LEU A 78 0.91 9.55 28.09
C LEU A 78 -0.55 9.35 28.52
N ARG A 79 -1.00 9.97 29.62
CA ARG A 79 -2.39 9.83 30.08
C ARG A 79 -3.34 10.55 29.13
N ILE A 80 -2.97 11.77 28.71
CA ILE A 80 -3.76 12.54 27.74
C ILE A 80 -3.73 11.86 26.36
N LYS A 81 -2.57 11.32 25.96
CA LYS A 81 -2.38 10.59 24.71
C LYS A 81 -3.29 9.36 24.61
N ARG A 82 -3.45 8.59 25.70
CA ARG A 82 -4.41 7.47 25.76
C ARG A 82 -5.85 7.92 25.53
N GLY A 83 -6.26 9.03 26.14
CA GLY A 83 -7.60 9.59 25.91
C GLY A 83 -7.84 9.95 24.44
N LEU A 84 -6.81 10.47 23.76
CA LEU A 84 -6.86 10.76 22.32
C LEU A 84 -7.00 9.49 21.48
N TRP A 85 -6.31 8.40 21.84
CA TRP A 85 -6.43 7.11 21.15
C TRP A 85 -7.84 6.52 21.26
N GLU A 86 -8.43 6.53 22.45
CA GLU A 86 -9.82 6.09 22.63
C GLU A 86 -10.80 6.95 21.84
N LEU A 87 -10.60 8.28 21.85
CA LEU A 87 -11.42 9.21 21.05
C LEU A 87 -11.36 8.87 19.56
N LEU A 88 -10.17 8.65 19.00
CA LEU A 88 -10.00 8.32 17.59
C LEU A 88 -10.64 6.97 17.23
N VAL A 89 -10.52 5.96 18.10
CA VAL A 89 -11.18 4.66 17.90
C VAL A 89 -12.70 4.80 17.92
N ASN A 90 -13.25 5.59 18.86
CA ASN A 90 -14.69 5.85 18.93
C ASN A 90 -15.20 6.57 17.68
N LEU A 91 -14.54 7.65 17.27
CA LEU A 91 -14.91 8.38 16.04
C LEU A 91 -14.88 7.46 14.82
N ARG A 92 -13.88 6.58 14.73
CA ARG A 92 -13.76 5.60 13.64
C ARG A 92 -14.88 4.58 13.62
N ASN A 93 -15.39 4.18 14.79
CA ASN A 93 -16.52 3.26 14.89
C ASN A 93 -17.87 3.94 14.64
N GLU A 94 -17.98 5.23 14.95
CA GLU A 94 -19.19 6.03 14.76
C GLU A 94 -19.37 6.51 13.31
N LEU A 95 -18.29 6.97 12.67
CA LEU A 95 -18.37 7.56 11.34
C LEU A 95 -18.06 6.53 10.24
N GLN A 96 -18.96 6.46 9.27
CA GLN A 96 -18.79 5.65 8.07
C GLN A 96 -17.77 6.25 7.10
N GLY A 97 -17.26 5.42 6.20
CA GLY A 97 -16.31 5.81 5.16
C GLY A 97 -14.88 5.40 5.44
N TRP A 98 -13.98 5.75 4.52
CA TRP A 98 -12.56 5.45 4.64
C TRP A 98 -11.90 6.38 5.65
N TRP A 99 -10.75 5.96 6.19
CA TRP A 99 -10.06 6.68 7.24
C TRP A 99 -8.59 6.92 6.88
N VAL A 100 -8.15 8.15 7.07
CA VAL A 100 -6.75 8.57 7.03
C VAL A 100 -6.48 9.38 8.30
N LEU A 101 -5.50 8.95 9.09
CA LEU A 101 -5.02 9.64 10.28
C LEU A 101 -3.60 10.12 9.96
N ALA A 102 -3.38 11.43 9.94
CA ALA A 102 -2.10 12.02 9.58
C ALA A 102 -1.69 13.11 10.56
N GLY A 103 -0.41 13.21 10.87
CA GLY A 103 0.13 14.29 11.68
C GLY A 103 1.21 13.82 12.65
N ASP A 104 1.44 14.61 13.68
CA ASP A 104 2.43 14.35 14.73
C ASP A 104 1.78 13.57 15.87
N PHE A 105 2.13 12.28 15.98
CA PHE A 105 1.63 11.39 17.02
C PHE A 105 2.50 11.43 18.28
N ASN A 106 3.63 12.16 18.25
CA ASN A 106 4.61 12.23 19.33
C ASN A 106 5.00 10.86 19.88
N GLU A 107 5.00 9.84 19.04
CA GLU A 107 5.26 8.45 19.42
C GLU A 107 5.95 7.72 18.28
N VAL A 108 6.73 6.70 18.65
CA VAL A 108 7.38 5.80 17.68
C VAL A 108 6.70 4.43 17.75
N ARG A 109 6.76 3.68 16.66
CA ARG A 109 6.24 2.31 16.53
C ARG A 109 7.30 1.25 16.77
N ARG A 110 8.58 1.56 16.49
CA ARG A 110 9.69 0.62 16.60
C ARG A 110 10.95 1.28 17.20
N PRO A 111 11.87 0.50 17.79
CA PRO A 111 13.14 1.04 18.32
C PRO A 111 13.98 1.78 17.29
N GLU A 112 13.98 1.31 16.04
CA GLU A 112 14.78 1.84 14.92
C GLU A 112 14.30 3.22 14.47
N GLU A 113 13.09 3.61 14.85
CA GLU A 113 12.52 4.93 14.60
C GLU A 113 13.06 6.00 15.57
N ARG A 114 14.01 5.65 16.44
CA ARG A 114 14.79 6.59 17.26
C ARG A 114 16.28 6.44 17.01
N LEU A 115 16.96 7.58 17.05
CA LEU A 115 18.42 7.66 17.10
C LEU A 115 18.85 8.63 18.20
N ASN A 116 19.77 8.18 19.06
CA ASN A 116 20.31 8.93 20.20
C ASN A 116 19.24 9.51 21.14
N SER A 117 18.10 8.84 21.25
CA SER A 117 17.00 9.20 22.16
C SER A 117 16.40 7.96 22.79
N GLU A 118 15.77 8.12 23.95
CA GLU A 118 15.22 7.01 24.73
C GLU A 118 14.00 6.39 24.04
N PHE A 119 14.00 5.07 23.95
CA PHE A 119 12.85 4.30 23.46
C PHE A 119 11.96 3.86 24.62
N ASN A 120 10.70 4.27 24.59
CA ASN A 120 9.73 3.89 25.62
C ASN A 120 8.86 2.73 25.13
N VAL A 121 9.23 1.51 25.53
CA VAL A 121 8.53 0.26 25.16
C VAL A 121 7.04 0.32 25.51
N ARG A 122 6.70 0.84 26.69
CA ARG A 122 5.31 0.89 27.17
C ARG A 122 4.46 1.84 26.32
N SER A 123 4.98 3.03 26.04
CA SER A 123 4.27 4.03 25.23
C SER A 123 4.07 3.53 23.80
N THR A 124 5.11 2.92 23.23
CA THR A 124 5.09 2.30 21.90
C THR A 124 4.06 1.18 21.81
N ALA A 125 4.00 0.29 22.80
CA ALA A 125 3.03 -0.80 22.84
C ALA A 125 1.57 -0.30 22.83
N ILE A 126 1.30 0.76 23.59
CA ILE A 126 -0.03 1.40 23.63
C ILE A 126 -0.41 2.01 22.28
N PHE A 127 0.56 2.63 21.60
CA PHE A 127 0.33 3.22 20.28
C PHE A 127 0.10 2.16 19.20
N ASN A 128 0.89 1.10 19.17
CA ASN A 128 0.67 -0.02 18.25
C ASN A 128 -0.65 -0.75 18.51
N GLU A 129 -1.07 -0.86 19.77
CA GLU A 129 -2.40 -1.40 20.11
C GLU A 129 -3.54 -0.48 19.63
N PHE A 130 -3.36 0.84 19.73
CA PHE A 130 -4.29 1.80 19.12
C PHE A 130 -4.40 1.60 17.61
N ILE A 131 -3.28 1.53 16.90
CA ILE A 131 -3.23 1.31 15.44
C ILE A 131 -4.01 0.04 15.08
N ARG A 132 -3.78 -1.05 15.81
CA ARG A 132 -4.46 -2.33 15.62
C ARG A 132 -5.97 -2.22 15.86
N ARG A 133 -6.39 -1.61 16.97
CA ARG A 133 -7.82 -1.42 17.31
C ARG A 133 -8.54 -0.49 16.33
N ALA A 134 -7.83 0.51 15.83
CA ALA A 134 -8.33 1.41 14.80
C ALA A 134 -8.30 0.78 13.39
N GLY A 135 -7.80 -0.45 13.21
CA GLY A 135 -7.77 -1.13 11.92
C GLY A 135 -7.18 -0.26 10.81
N VAL A 136 -6.05 0.38 11.11
CA VAL A 136 -5.29 1.23 10.18
C VAL A 136 -3.86 0.72 10.06
N GLU A 137 -3.24 1.00 8.93
CA GLU A 137 -1.89 0.58 8.58
C GLU A 137 -1.09 1.76 8.01
N GLU A 138 0.22 1.62 7.96
CA GLU A 138 1.12 2.66 7.45
C GLU A 138 1.88 2.12 6.24
N TYR A 139 2.06 2.95 5.22
CA TYR A 139 2.99 2.64 4.12
C TYR A 139 4.44 2.73 4.59
N SER A 140 5.34 1.94 4.01
CA SER A 140 6.78 2.18 4.18
C SER A 140 7.14 3.60 3.75
N MET A 141 7.81 4.32 4.66
CA MET A 141 8.22 5.69 4.43
C MET A 141 9.56 5.73 3.70
N GLY A 142 9.58 6.30 2.51
CA GLY A 142 10.79 6.62 1.75
C GLY A 142 11.33 8.02 2.05
N GLY A 143 12.45 8.38 1.42
CA GLY A 143 13.14 9.65 1.67
C GLY A 143 13.96 9.59 2.95
N HIS A 144 13.75 10.54 3.87
CA HIS A 144 14.44 10.54 5.16
C HIS A 144 13.85 9.51 6.13
N LYS A 145 14.71 8.87 6.94
CA LYS A 145 14.28 7.87 7.94
C LYS A 145 13.52 8.46 9.13
N PHE A 146 13.79 9.72 9.47
CA PHE A 146 13.25 10.39 10.65
C PHE A 146 12.46 11.63 10.22
N THR A 147 11.48 12.02 11.03
CA THR A 147 10.64 13.18 10.76
C THR A 147 10.91 14.32 11.74
N CYS A 148 11.35 14.06 12.96
CA CYS A 148 11.65 15.05 13.99
C CYS A 148 13.14 15.05 14.37
N TYR A 149 13.72 16.24 14.52
CA TYR A 149 15.14 16.47 14.72
C TYR A 149 15.38 17.41 15.89
N ALA A 150 15.76 16.86 17.03
CA ALA A 150 15.89 17.58 18.29
C ALA A 150 17.34 17.72 18.77
N GLY A 151 17.55 18.59 19.75
CA GLY A 151 18.85 18.76 20.43
C GLY A 151 19.98 19.25 19.54
N GLY A 152 19.68 20.12 18.56
CA GLY A 152 20.66 20.62 17.61
C GLY A 152 21.11 19.58 16.57
N GLY A 153 20.22 18.65 16.20
CA GLY A 153 20.54 17.58 15.25
C GLY A 153 21.29 16.40 15.88
N LYS A 154 21.18 16.22 17.19
CA LYS A 154 21.81 15.09 17.91
C LYS A 154 20.84 13.94 18.13
N LYS A 155 19.53 14.23 18.20
CA LYS A 155 18.46 13.27 18.46
C LYS A 155 17.49 13.25 17.28
N PHE A 156 17.13 12.07 16.83
CA PHE A 156 16.23 11.90 15.68
C PHE A 156 15.10 10.94 16.04
N SER A 157 13.90 11.22 15.56
CA SER A 157 12.73 10.37 15.79
C SER A 157 11.77 10.44 14.59
N LYS A 158 11.10 9.35 14.26
CA LYS A 158 9.93 9.37 13.36
C LYS A 158 8.67 9.51 14.22
N LEU A 159 8.14 10.72 14.30
CA LEU A 159 6.95 11.04 15.12
C LEU A 159 5.72 11.36 14.26
N ASP A 160 5.95 11.69 13.00
CA ASP A 160 4.91 12.05 12.04
C ASP A 160 4.54 10.79 11.25
N HIS A 161 3.27 10.38 11.35
CA HIS A 161 2.76 9.17 10.73
C HIS A 161 1.57 9.49 9.82
N VAL A 162 1.38 8.65 8.80
CA VAL A 162 0.17 8.65 7.97
C VAL A 162 -0.40 7.24 7.95
N LEU A 163 -1.43 7.02 8.75
CA LEU A 163 -2.11 5.75 8.94
C LEU A 163 -3.39 5.74 8.11
N VAL A 164 -3.64 4.68 7.37
CA VAL A 164 -4.78 4.56 6.45
C VAL A 164 -5.55 3.26 6.72
N CYS A 165 -6.86 3.25 6.48
CA CYS A 165 -7.63 2.00 6.57
C CYS A 165 -7.32 1.05 5.39
N GLU A 166 -7.67 -0.22 5.57
CA GLU A 166 -7.47 -1.27 4.57
C GLU A 166 -8.04 -0.91 3.19
N ASN A 167 -9.25 -0.35 3.14
CA ASN A 167 -9.89 0.03 1.86
C ASN A 167 -9.08 1.08 1.08
N PHE A 168 -8.47 2.03 1.79
CA PHE A 168 -7.59 3.03 1.18
C PHE A 168 -6.33 2.36 0.62
N MET A 169 -5.71 1.48 1.41
CA MET A 169 -4.50 0.76 0.99
C MET A 169 -4.75 -0.17 -0.19
N ASN A 170 -5.90 -0.85 -0.23
CA ASN A 170 -6.31 -1.70 -1.34
C ASN A 170 -6.61 -0.91 -2.61
N LYS A 171 -7.11 0.32 -2.51
CA LYS A 171 -7.34 1.19 -3.67
C LYS A 171 -6.04 1.74 -4.24
N TRP A 172 -5.09 2.09 -3.38
CA TRP A 172 -3.79 2.64 -3.77
C TRP A 172 -2.64 1.84 -3.14
N PRO A 173 -2.43 0.58 -3.56
CA PRO A 173 -1.33 -0.25 -3.04
C PRO A 173 0.04 0.33 -3.41
N ASP A 174 0.06 1.12 -4.49
CA ASP A 174 1.23 1.77 -5.06
C ASP A 174 1.48 3.19 -4.52
N ALA A 175 0.70 3.64 -3.54
CA ALA A 175 0.94 4.95 -2.93
C ALA A 175 2.32 5.00 -2.27
N THR A 176 2.94 6.17 -2.31
CA THR A 176 4.25 6.39 -1.68
C THR A 176 4.11 7.39 -0.53
N LEU A 177 4.60 7.01 0.63
CA LEU A 177 4.80 7.90 1.77
C LEU A 177 6.27 8.36 1.79
N ILE A 178 6.50 9.67 1.85
CA ILE A 178 7.86 10.24 1.75
C ILE A 178 8.03 11.31 2.82
N ALA A 179 9.10 11.22 3.62
CA ALA A 179 9.57 12.33 4.44
C ALA A 179 10.39 13.30 3.57
N MET A 180 9.89 14.51 3.43
CA MET A 180 10.50 15.57 2.61
C MET A 180 11.63 16.28 3.36
N PRO A 181 12.57 16.93 2.64
CA PRO A 181 13.60 17.73 3.29
C PRO A 181 13.01 18.84 4.16
N ARG A 182 13.59 18.99 5.34
CA ARG A 182 13.21 20.01 6.32
C ARG A 182 13.93 21.32 6.04
N PHE A 183 13.20 22.43 6.08
CA PHE A 183 13.77 23.77 5.88
C PHE A 183 13.37 24.77 6.97
N LEU A 184 12.15 24.67 7.51
CA LEU A 184 11.53 25.74 8.31
C LEU A 184 11.08 25.31 9.72
N SER A 185 11.14 24.01 10.02
CA SER A 185 10.71 23.41 11.29
C SER A 185 11.82 22.47 11.81
N ASP A 186 11.67 21.94 13.01
CA ASP A 186 12.37 20.76 13.52
C ASP A 186 11.70 19.45 13.06
N HIS A 187 10.49 19.54 12.51
CA HIS A 187 9.79 18.46 11.79
C HIS A 187 9.96 18.55 10.26
N SER A 188 10.07 17.40 9.63
CA SER A 188 10.07 17.19 8.19
C SER A 188 8.63 17.05 7.68
N PRO A 189 8.22 17.75 6.61
CA PRO A 189 6.92 17.52 5.99
C PRO A 189 6.80 16.08 5.50
N VAL A 190 5.66 15.45 5.72
CA VAL A 190 5.37 14.09 5.23
C VAL A 190 4.36 14.16 4.08
N LEU A 191 4.67 13.49 2.97
CA LEU A 191 3.85 13.47 1.77
C LEU A 191 3.38 12.05 1.46
N LEU A 192 2.07 11.82 1.53
CA LEU A 192 1.42 10.65 0.93
C LEU A 192 0.98 11.00 -0.49
N ARG A 193 1.43 10.23 -1.48
CA ARG A 193 1.06 10.40 -2.90
C ARG A 193 0.43 9.12 -3.42
N THR A 194 -0.78 9.22 -3.94
CA THR A 194 -1.57 8.09 -4.49
C THR A 194 -1.49 7.96 -6.02
N SER A 195 -0.74 8.84 -6.70
CA SER A 195 -0.59 8.77 -8.16
C SER A 195 0.29 7.60 -8.58
N VAL A 196 -0.21 6.76 -9.48
CA VAL A 196 0.54 5.67 -10.12
C VAL A 196 1.60 6.29 -11.04
N GLU A 197 2.86 6.25 -10.62
CA GLU A 197 3.98 6.41 -11.54
C GLU A 197 4.25 5.05 -12.17
N ASP A 198 4.18 4.95 -13.50
CA ASP A 198 4.44 3.73 -14.27
C ASP A 198 5.95 3.43 -14.24
N PHE A 199 6.38 2.50 -13.39
CA PHE A 199 7.77 2.03 -13.30
C PHE A 199 8.16 1.08 -14.43
N GLY A 200 7.31 0.95 -15.46
CA GLY A 200 7.48 0.00 -16.54
C GLY A 200 6.78 -1.33 -16.26
N PRO A 201 6.90 -2.30 -17.19
CA PRO A 201 6.18 -3.56 -17.11
C PRO A 201 6.59 -4.36 -15.87
N VAL A 202 5.60 -4.81 -15.09
CA VAL A 202 5.79 -5.67 -13.92
C VAL A 202 6.69 -6.87 -14.29
N PRO A 203 7.75 -7.16 -13.52
CA PRO A 203 8.65 -8.26 -13.82
C PRO A 203 7.88 -9.58 -13.82
N PHE A 204 8.09 -10.36 -14.87
CA PHE A 204 7.52 -11.70 -14.97
C PHE A 204 8.10 -12.58 -13.86
N ARG A 205 7.22 -13.27 -13.14
CA ARG A 205 7.58 -14.26 -12.13
C ARG A 205 6.93 -15.58 -12.50
N PHE A 206 7.72 -16.65 -12.41
CA PHE A 206 7.24 -18.00 -12.56
C PHE A 206 6.66 -18.48 -11.22
N PHE A 207 5.47 -19.08 -11.25
CA PHE A 207 4.82 -19.63 -10.06
C PHE A 207 4.87 -21.16 -10.13
N SER A 208 5.18 -21.80 -9.01
CA SER A 208 5.33 -23.26 -8.98
C SER A 208 4.01 -24.00 -9.20
N GLY A 209 2.87 -23.35 -8.91
CA GLY A 209 1.55 -23.89 -9.20
C GLY A 209 1.32 -24.17 -10.69
N TRP A 210 2.04 -23.47 -11.58
CA TRP A 210 1.95 -23.71 -13.02
C TRP A 210 2.49 -25.08 -13.44
N LEU A 211 3.39 -25.68 -12.65
CA LEU A 211 3.92 -27.02 -12.92
C LEU A 211 2.86 -28.13 -12.78
N ALA A 212 1.71 -27.83 -12.19
CA ALA A 212 0.60 -28.77 -12.12
C ALA A 212 -0.14 -28.94 -13.46
N TYR A 213 0.09 -28.06 -14.44
CA TYR A 213 -0.55 -28.12 -15.75
C TYR A 213 0.36 -28.88 -16.74
N PRO A 214 -0.03 -30.10 -17.20
CA PRO A 214 0.82 -30.91 -18.08
C PRO A 214 1.17 -30.22 -19.41
N GLU A 215 0.26 -29.38 -19.90
CA GLU A 215 0.43 -28.57 -21.10
C GLU A 215 1.55 -27.52 -21.03
N LEU A 216 1.98 -27.11 -19.83
CA LEU A 216 3.04 -26.11 -19.66
C LEU A 216 4.38 -26.61 -20.22
N GLU A 217 4.69 -27.90 -20.04
CA GLU A 217 5.92 -28.50 -20.53
C GLU A 217 6.02 -28.37 -22.06
N ASN A 218 4.95 -28.73 -22.77
CA ASN A 218 4.89 -28.62 -24.22
C ASN A 218 5.05 -27.16 -24.68
N ILE A 219 4.40 -26.21 -24.01
CA ILE A 219 4.50 -24.77 -24.32
C ILE A 219 5.95 -24.28 -24.18
N VAL A 220 6.67 -24.72 -23.14
CA VAL A 220 8.06 -24.35 -22.93
C VAL A 220 8.95 -24.94 -24.02
N ILE A 221 8.78 -26.23 -24.34
CA ILE A 221 9.57 -26.92 -25.36
C ILE A 221 9.36 -26.29 -26.74
N GLU A 222 8.11 -26.07 -27.14
CA GLU A 222 7.76 -25.45 -28.41
C GLU A 222 8.34 -24.04 -28.52
N ALA A 223 8.14 -23.19 -27.51
CA ALA A 223 8.64 -21.82 -27.53
C ALA A 223 10.17 -21.74 -27.53
N ALA A 224 10.86 -22.67 -26.87
CA ALA A 224 12.32 -22.73 -26.84
C ALA A 224 12.92 -23.22 -28.17
N ASN A 225 12.20 -24.08 -28.90
CA ASN A 225 12.64 -24.65 -30.18
C ASN A 225 12.37 -23.72 -31.38
N GLN A 226 11.47 -22.74 -31.24
CA GLN A 226 11.21 -21.73 -32.29
C GLN A 226 12.36 -20.74 -32.54
N VAL A 227 13.42 -20.77 -31.72
CA VAL A 227 14.56 -19.86 -31.84
C VAL A 227 15.73 -20.59 -32.49
N GLU A 228 15.86 -20.43 -33.81
CA GLU A 228 16.92 -21.02 -34.64
C GLU A 228 17.91 -19.98 -35.23
N GLU A 229 18.18 -18.90 -34.51
CA GLU A 229 19.10 -17.86 -35.00
C GLU A 229 20.59 -18.24 -34.82
N GLU A 230 21.40 -17.99 -35.86
CA GLU A 230 22.87 -18.06 -35.82
C GLU A 230 23.45 -16.82 -35.09
N VAL A 231 23.27 -16.80 -33.77
CA VAL A 231 23.79 -15.77 -32.88
C VAL A 231 24.72 -16.36 -31.83
N SER A 232 25.40 -15.51 -31.05
CA SER A 232 26.21 -15.97 -29.92
C SER A 232 25.36 -16.79 -28.93
N SER A 233 25.99 -17.77 -28.27
CA SER A 233 25.28 -18.69 -27.37
C SER A 233 24.50 -17.96 -26.27
N ASP A 234 25.06 -16.89 -25.71
CA ASP A 234 24.41 -16.09 -24.66
C ASP A 234 23.19 -15.33 -25.19
N TYR A 235 23.29 -14.78 -26.39
CA TYR A 235 22.16 -14.10 -27.02
C TYR A 235 21.06 -15.09 -27.44
N ARG A 236 21.44 -16.29 -27.90
CA ARG A 236 20.50 -17.38 -28.18
C ARG A 236 19.73 -17.80 -26.93
N LEU A 237 20.40 -17.92 -25.77
CA LEU A 237 19.75 -18.21 -24.50
C LEU A 237 18.76 -17.09 -24.11
N ALA A 238 19.17 -15.83 -24.23
CA ALA A 238 18.30 -14.69 -23.94
C ALA A 238 17.05 -14.67 -24.83
N LEU A 239 17.19 -14.96 -26.13
CA LEU A 239 16.07 -15.08 -27.07
C LEU A 239 15.14 -16.25 -26.72
N LYS A 240 15.69 -17.41 -26.37
CA LYS A 240 14.89 -18.56 -25.91
C LYS A 240 14.09 -18.22 -24.65
N LEU A 241 14.72 -17.62 -23.63
CA LEU A 241 14.03 -17.20 -22.42
C LEU A 241 12.97 -16.13 -22.70
N LYS A 242 13.22 -15.21 -23.64
CA LYS A 242 12.24 -14.21 -24.08
C LYS A 242 11.04 -14.84 -24.78
N SER A 243 11.27 -15.81 -25.67
CA SER A 243 10.23 -16.58 -26.36
C SER A 243 9.37 -17.36 -25.36
N VAL A 244 10.01 -18.15 -24.49
CA VAL A 244 9.34 -18.92 -23.42
C VAL A 244 8.52 -18.01 -22.51
N LYS A 245 9.07 -16.87 -22.08
CA LYS A 245 8.34 -15.88 -21.29
C LYS A 245 7.08 -15.36 -22.00
N GLY A 246 7.18 -15.10 -23.31
CA GLY A 246 6.04 -14.66 -24.12
C GLY A 246 4.96 -15.73 -24.20
N ALA A 247 5.34 -16.97 -24.51
CA ALA A 247 4.44 -18.11 -24.61
C ALA A 247 3.73 -18.41 -23.28
N ILE A 248 4.46 -18.44 -22.15
CA ILE A 248 3.88 -18.65 -20.83
C ILE A 248 2.89 -17.54 -20.48
N LYS A 249 3.20 -16.26 -20.77
CA LYS A 249 2.26 -15.15 -20.51
C LYS A 249 0.96 -15.29 -21.30
N ALA A 250 1.05 -15.65 -22.58
CA ALA A 250 -0.12 -15.85 -23.43
C ALA A 250 -0.96 -17.03 -22.94
N TRP A 251 -0.31 -18.15 -22.61
CA TRP A 251 -0.98 -19.31 -22.01
C TRP A 251 -1.67 -18.98 -20.69
N GLN A 252 -0.97 -18.29 -19.78
CA GLN A 252 -1.51 -17.92 -18.48
C GLN A 252 -2.76 -17.07 -18.60
N LEU A 253 -2.78 -16.12 -19.53
CA LEU A 253 -3.97 -15.29 -19.78
C LEU A 253 -5.15 -16.14 -20.23
N ARG A 254 -4.96 -17.01 -21.22
CA ARG A 254 -5.99 -17.92 -21.72
C ARG A 254 -6.51 -18.85 -20.63
N LYS A 255 -5.61 -19.49 -19.88
CA LYS A 255 -5.99 -20.39 -18.78
C LYS A 255 -6.81 -19.70 -17.71
N ARG A 256 -6.44 -18.46 -17.37
CA ARG A 256 -7.19 -17.67 -16.40
C ARG A 256 -8.60 -17.36 -16.89
N GLU A 257 -8.76 -17.07 -18.17
CA GLU A 257 -10.08 -16.84 -18.79
C GLU A 257 -10.90 -18.14 -18.81
N GLU A 258 -10.31 -19.25 -19.23
CA GLU A 258 -10.93 -20.59 -19.20
C GLU A 258 -11.43 -20.96 -17.78
N GLU A 259 -10.55 -20.87 -16.76
CA GLU A 259 -10.91 -21.16 -15.38
C GLU A 259 -11.97 -20.21 -14.81
N ASN A 260 -11.98 -18.94 -15.23
CA ASN A 260 -13.02 -17.99 -14.82
C ASN A 260 -14.39 -18.33 -15.42
N GLU A 261 -14.43 -18.73 -16.69
CA GLU A 261 -15.67 -19.13 -17.34
C GLU A 261 -16.17 -20.48 -16.82
N GLU A 262 -15.28 -21.44 -16.52
CA GLU A 262 -15.62 -22.68 -15.83
C GLU A 262 -16.21 -22.37 -14.44
N PHE A 263 -15.53 -21.55 -13.64
CA PHE A 263 -16.01 -21.17 -12.30
C PHE A 263 -17.41 -20.54 -12.32
N LYS A 264 -17.67 -19.60 -13.25
CA LYS A 264 -18.99 -18.97 -13.40
C LYS A 264 -20.07 -19.98 -13.79
N ARG A 265 -19.75 -20.90 -14.70
CA ARG A 265 -20.66 -21.94 -15.17
C ARG A 265 -21.06 -22.88 -14.04
N GLU A 266 -20.07 -23.42 -13.32
CA GLU A 266 -20.31 -24.34 -12.22
C GLU A 266 -21.05 -23.66 -11.06
N MET A 267 -20.75 -22.38 -10.78
CA MET A 267 -21.49 -21.60 -9.79
C MET A 267 -22.95 -21.37 -10.20
N ALA A 268 -23.21 -21.11 -11.49
CA ALA A 268 -24.57 -21.00 -12.00
C ALA A 268 -25.32 -22.34 -11.93
N THR A 269 -24.67 -23.47 -12.23
CA THR A 269 -25.23 -24.81 -12.07
C THR A 269 -25.62 -25.05 -10.60
N CYS A 270 -24.73 -24.78 -9.66
CA CYS A 270 -25.01 -24.91 -8.23
C CYS A 270 -26.19 -24.05 -7.79
N ASN A 271 -26.21 -22.76 -8.15
CA ASN A 271 -27.29 -21.85 -7.78
C ASN A 271 -28.65 -22.29 -8.37
N ASN A 272 -28.66 -22.80 -9.60
CA ASN A 272 -29.88 -23.29 -10.23
C ASN A 272 -30.40 -24.55 -9.51
N LEU A 273 -29.52 -25.50 -9.18
CA LEU A 273 -29.89 -26.73 -8.47
C LEU A 273 -30.33 -26.44 -7.03
N GLU A 274 -29.73 -25.47 -6.34
CA GLU A 274 -30.17 -25.01 -5.02
C GLU A 274 -31.58 -24.41 -5.08
N ARG A 275 -31.87 -23.60 -6.09
CA ARG A 275 -33.22 -23.04 -6.30
C ARG A 275 -34.27 -24.12 -6.61
N GLU A 276 -33.92 -25.14 -7.39
CA GLU A 276 -34.81 -26.28 -7.64
C GLU A 276 -35.04 -27.10 -6.35
N ALA A 277 -34.01 -27.27 -5.52
CA ALA A 277 -34.09 -27.98 -4.25
C ALA A 277 -35.01 -27.30 -3.21
N GLU A 278 -35.21 -25.99 -3.31
CA GLU A 278 -36.16 -25.24 -2.47
C GLU A 278 -37.63 -25.56 -2.81
N VAL A 279 -37.89 -25.97 -4.06
CA VAL A 279 -39.25 -26.20 -4.58
C VAL A 279 -39.60 -27.69 -4.60
N ARG A 280 -38.62 -28.55 -4.86
CA ARG A 280 -38.80 -30.01 -4.96
C ARG A 280 -37.57 -30.78 -4.53
N THR A 281 -37.75 -32.06 -4.25
CA THR A 281 -36.62 -32.98 -4.08
C THR A 281 -35.87 -33.15 -5.41
N LEU A 282 -34.54 -33.03 -5.37
CA LEU A 282 -33.67 -33.31 -6.50
C LEU A 282 -33.61 -34.82 -6.79
N CYS A 283 -33.47 -35.18 -8.06
CA CYS A 283 -33.23 -36.59 -8.43
C CYS A 283 -31.76 -36.98 -8.18
N PRO A 284 -31.43 -38.29 -8.18
CA PRO A 284 -30.06 -38.75 -7.97
C PRO A 284 -29.03 -38.13 -8.94
N GLU A 285 -29.37 -37.98 -10.21
CA GLU A 285 -28.51 -37.38 -11.24
C GLU A 285 -28.25 -35.89 -10.99
N GLU A 286 -29.28 -35.15 -10.56
CA GLU A 286 -29.16 -33.74 -10.20
C GLU A 286 -28.30 -33.54 -8.94
N MET A 287 -28.43 -34.44 -7.96
CA MET A 287 -27.58 -34.44 -6.77
C MET A 287 -26.12 -34.75 -7.12
N GLU A 288 -25.87 -35.72 -8.01
CA GLU A 288 -24.54 -36.03 -8.49
C GLU A 288 -23.89 -34.84 -9.21
N ASN A 289 -24.63 -34.21 -10.12
CA ASN A 289 -24.18 -33.00 -10.82
C ASN A 289 -23.87 -31.84 -9.85
N TRP A 290 -24.70 -31.67 -8.81
CA TRP A 290 -24.45 -30.66 -7.77
C TRP A 290 -23.15 -30.91 -7.00
N VAL A 291 -22.90 -32.17 -6.61
CA VAL A 291 -21.68 -32.57 -5.90
C VAL A 291 -20.45 -32.40 -6.79
N GLU A 292 -20.55 -32.77 -8.08
CA GLU A 292 -19.46 -32.59 -9.05
C GLU A 292 -19.15 -31.11 -9.26
N SER A 293 -20.18 -30.28 -9.48
CA SER A 293 -20.04 -28.82 -9.65
C SER A 293 -19.38 -28.17 -8.43
N LYS A 294 -19.79 -28.54 -7.21
CA LYS A 294 -19.15 -28.08 -5.96
C LYS A 294 -17.69 -28.52 -5.86
N SER A 295 -17.39 -29.75 -6.27
CA SER A 295 -16.02 -30.28 -6.26
C SER A 295 -15.10 -29.51 -7.22
N LYS A 296 -15.59 -29.15 -8.42
CA LYS A 296 -14.87 -28.32 -9.39
C LYS A 296 -14.60 -26.91 -8.85
N ILE A 297 -15.61 -26.26 -8.26
CA ILE A 297 -15.49 -24.94 -7.63
C ILE A 297 -14.39 -24.96 -6.54
N LEU A 298 -14.43 -25.96 -5.65
CA LEU A 298 -13.45 -26.12 -4.58
C LEU A 298 -12.04 -26.33 -5.12
N ALA A 299 -11.88 -27.12 -6.19
CA ALA A 299 -10.58 -27.34 -6.82
C ALA A 299 -10.00 -26.05 -7.44
N ILE A 300 -10.83 -25.24 -8.12
CA ILE A 300 -10.44 -23.94 -8.68
C ILE A 300 -10.02 -22.98 -7.55
N ASN A 301 -10.83 -22.88 -6.49
CA ASN A 301 -10.53 -22.00 -5.35
C ASN A 301 -9.24 -22.41 -4.64
N LYS A 302 -9.03 -23.71 -4.42
CA LYS A 302 -7.80 -24.24 -3.83
C LYS A 302 -6.56 -23.79 -4.61
N ARG A 303 -6.57 -23.92 -5.95
CA ARG A 303 -5.47 -23.46 -6.82
C ARG A 303 -5.23 -21.96 -6.71
N ARG A 304 -6.30 -21.15 -6.75
CA ARG A 304 -6.19 -19.68 -6.59
C ARG A 304 -5.58 -19.29 -5.24
N ILE A 305 -5.96 -19.99 -4.18
CA ILE A 305 -5.43 -19.74 -2.83
C ILE A 305 -3.96 -20.15 -2.74
N GLU A 306 -3.55 -21.26 -3.34
CA GLU A 306 -2.14 -21.68 -3.40
C GLU A 306 -1.26 -20.64 -4.12
N ASP A 307 -1.76 -20.09 -5.24
CA ASP A 307 -1.10 -18.99 -5.96
C ASP A 307 -0.98 -17.72 -5.09
N LEU A 308 -2.05 -17.37 -4.36
CA LEU A 308 -2.06 -16.23 -3.46
C LEU A 308 -1.11 -16.42 -2.26
N LYS A 309 -1.03 -17.64 -1.72
CA LYS A 309 -0.07 -18.01 -0.66
C LYS A 309 1.38 -17.84 -1.13
N GLN A 310 1.69 -18.27 -2.36
CA GLN A 310 3.03 -18.08 -2.92
C GLN A 310 3.35 -16.59 -3.14
N LYS A 311 2.37 -15.78 -3.57
CA LYS A 311 2.51 -14.32 -3.77
C LYS A 311 2.69 -13.57 -2.46
N SER A 312 1.96 -13.95 -1.41
CA SER A 312 2.00 -13.31 -0.09
C SER A 312 3.25 -13.65 0.72
N ARG A 313 4.01 -14.70 0.34
CA ARG A 313 5.18 -15.24 1.06
C ARG A 313 4.89 -15.65 2.51
N VAL A 314 3.62 -15.89 2.85
CA VAL A 314 3.21 -16.31 4.20
C VAL A 314 3.31 -17.84 4.33
N ARG A 315 4.12 -18.31 5.28
CA ARG A 315 4.08 -19.71 5.76
C ARG A 315 3.00 -19.81 6.84
N TRP A 316 1.80 -20.19 6.43
CA TRP A 316 0.62 -20.57 7.25
C TRP A 316 0.35 -19.71 8.50
N ALA A 317 -0.70 -18.89 8.46
CA ALA A 317 -1.36 -18.44 9.68
C ALA A 317 -2.51 -19.42 9.98
N ALA A 318 -2.47 -19.99 11.18
CA ALA A 318 -3.46 -20.89 11.72
C ALA A 318 -4.84 -20.21 11.74
N GLU A 319 -5.78 -20.76 10.96
CA GLU A 319 -7.25 -20.62 10.99
C GLU A 319 -7.80 -20.59 9.56
N GLY A 320 -7.93 -21.79 8.99
CA GLY A 320 -9.24 -22.39 8.69
C GLY A 320 -10.26 -21.68 7.80
N ASP A 321 -9.96 -20.59 7.11
CA ASP A 321 -10.94 -20.02 6.16
C ASP A 321 -10.31 -19.52 4.83
N ASP A 322 -11.07 -19.69 3.76
CA ASP A 322 -10.74 -19.36 2.35
C ASP A 322 -10.74 -17.83 2.10
N ASN A 323 -10.15 -17.05 3.02
CA ASN A 323 -10.17 -15.60 2.98
C ASN A 323 -9.15 -15.04 1.98
N THR A 324 -9.56 -14.96 0.71
CA THR A 324 -8.76 -14.34 -0.36
C THR A 324 -8.44 -12.87 -0.08
N ALA A 325 -9.31 -12.14 0.64
CA ALA A 325 -9.08 -10.74 0.99
C ALA A 325 -7.87 -10.58 1.94
N PHE A 326 -7.69 -11.49 2.89
CA PHE A 326 -6.50 -11.50 3.75
C PHE A 326 -5.21 -11.65 2.94
N PHE A 327 -5.17 -12.58 1.98
CA PHE A 327 -3.99 -12.77 1.14
C PHE A 327 -3.74 -11.57 0.22
N HIS A 328 -4.80 -10.99 -0.34
CA HIS A 328 -4.70 -9.77 -1.15
C HIS A 328 -4.21 -8.57 -0.32
N GLY A 329 -4.75 -8.37 0.88
CA GLY A 329 -4.30 -7.35 1.83
C GLY A 329 -2.83 -7.53 2.19
N MET A 330 -2.39 -8.77 2.49
CA MET A 330 -0.99 -9.06 2.77
C MET A 330 -0.07 -8.85 1.56
N ILE A 331 -0.50 -9.19 0.35
CA ILE A 331 0.24 -8.90 -0.89
C ILE A 331 0.36 -7.39 -1.08
N ASN A 332 -0.72 -6.63 -0.87
CA ASN A 332 -0.74 -5.18 -0.99
C ASN A 332 0.16 -4.52 0.07
N ALA A 333 0.09 -4.97 1.33
CA ALA A 333 0.97 -4.54 2.40
C ALA A 333 2.44 -4.86 2.09
N ASN A 334 2.74 -6.05 1.54
CA ASN A 334 4.08 -6.40 1.09
C ASN A 334 4.54 -5.53 -0.09
N LEU A 335 3.67 -5.24 -1.06
CA LEU A 335 3.99 -4.35 -2.19
C LEU A 335 4.28 -2.94 -1.68
N ALA A 336 3.43 -2.42 -0.80
CA ALA A 336 3.61 -1.13 -0.13
C ALA A 336 4.93 -1.08 0.67
N ASN A 337 5.23 -2.14 1.42
CA ASN A 337 6.39 -2.18 2.31
C ASN A 337 7.71 -2.36 1.55
N ASN A 338 7.72 -3.15 0.47
CA ASN A 338 8.92 -3.45 -0.32
C ASN A 338 9.17 -2.44 -1.44
N ARG A 339 8.31 -1.43 -1.62
CA ARG A 339 8.45 -0.45 -2.69
C ARG A 339 9.62 0.49 -2.41
N ILE A 340 10.53 0.62 -3.39
CA ILE A 340 11.60 1.60 -3.36
C ILE A 340 11.01 2.94 -3.83
N GLY A 341 10.83 3.89 -2.90
CA GLY A 341 10.25 5.21 -3.19
C GLY A 341 11.15 6.17 -3.99
N GLY A 342 12.41 5.77 -4.23
CA GLY A 342 13.45 6.53 -4.93
C GLY A 342 14.85 6.09 -4.46
N ILE A 343 15.89 6.59 -5.11
CA ILE A 343 17.29 6.36 -4.71
C ILE A 343 18.03 7.69 -4.58
N TYR A 344 19.01 7.77 -3.69
CA TYR A 344 19.91 8.91 -3.59
C TYR A 344 21.13 8.68 -4.49
N VAL A 345 21.35 9.55 -5.47
CA VAL A 345 22.54 9.56 -6.33
C VAL A 345 23.13 10.97 -6.29
N ASP A 346 24.42 11.10 -5.99
CA ASP A 346 25.16 12.38 -5.93
C ASP A 346 24.46 13.49 -5.12
N GLY A 347 23.91 13.13 -3.95
CA GLY A 347 23.23 14.08 -3.07
C GLY A 347 21.85 14.55 -3.57
N ARG A 348 21.28 13.91 -4.61
CA ARG A 348 19.93 14.19 -5.12
C ARG A 348 19.04 12.95 -5.02
N TRP A 349 17.80 13.17 -4.59
CA TRP A 349 16.78 12.12 -4.59
C TRP A 349 16.19 11.95 -5.99
N ILE A 350 16.49 10.81 -6.62
CA ILE A 350 16.01 10.43 -7.94
C ILE A 350 14.79 9.52 -7.78
N LYS A 351 13.71 9.89 -8.49
CA LYS A 351 12.37 9.33 -8.26
C LYS A 351 11.66 8.88 -9.53
N LYS A 352 11.93 9.54 -10.67
CA LYS A 352 11.26 9.21 -11.93
C LYS A 352 11.77 7.86 -12.45
N PRO A 353 10.87 6.96 -12.90
CA PRO A 353 11.25 5.66 -13.45
C PRO A 353 12.35 5.70 -14.51
N LYS A 354 12.27 6.64 -15.46
CA LYS A 354 13.27 6.81 -16.52
C LYS A 354 14.65 7.16 -15.95
N ASP A 355 14.69 8.10 -15.01
CA ASP A 355 15.94 8.57 -14.38
C ASP A 355 16.54 7.50 -13.45
N LEU A 356 15.70 6.72 -12.77
CA LEU A 356 16.10 5.54 -11.99
C LEU A 356 16.75 4.48 -12.89
N ILE A 357 16.09 4.12 -13.99
CA ILE A 357 16.59 3.12 -14.95
C ILE A 357 17.92 3.58 -15.54
N SER A 358 18.00 4.81 -16.03
CA SER A 358 19.25 5.37 -16.57
C SER A 358 20.36 5.47 -15.52
N SER A 359 20.05 5.79 -14.26
CA SER A 359 21.06 5.81 -13.19
C SER A 359 21.59 4.41 -12.86
N VAL A 360 20.71 3.40 -12.87
CA VAL A 360 21.09 1.99 -12.67
C VAL A 360 21.89 1.46 -13.88
N GLU A 361 21.52 1.82 -15.10
CA GLU A 361 22.25 1.47 -16.33
C GLU A 361 23.65 2.11 -16.35
N LEU A 362 23.76 3.40 -15.98
CA LEU A 362 25.05 4.09 -15.84
C LEU A 362 25.93 3.46 -14.75
N LEU A 363 25.35 2.97 -13.66
CA LEU A 363 26.05 2.23 -12.59
C LEU A 363 26.48 0.83 -13.06
N GLN A 364 25.65 0.11 -13.82
CA GLN A 364 26.03 -1.18 -14.40
C GLN A 364 27.18 -1.05 -15.40
N GLN A 365 27.20 0.06 -16.16
CA GLN A 365 28.32 0.40 -17.05
C GLN A 365 29.57 0.86 -16.29
N SER A 366 29.46 1.58 -15.16
CA SER A 366 30.61 2.00 -14.35
C SER A 366 31.27 0.84 -13.60
N LEU A 367 30.48 -0.13 -13.15
CA LEU A 367 30.93 -1.37 -12.51
C LEU A 367 31.68 -2.32 -13.47
N GLN A 368 31.42 -2.23 -14.77
CA GLN A 368 32.19 -2.96 -15.79
C GLN A 368 33.52 -2.26 -16.15
N GLY A 369 33.77 -1.04 -15.64
CA GLY A 369 34.82 -0.17 -16.18
C GLY A 369 35.94 0.25 -15.22
N THR A 370 35.76 0.37 -13.90
CA THR A 370 36.89 0.82 -13.03
C THR A 370 36.66 0.59 -11.54
N GLU A 371 37.76 0.29 -10.82
CA GLU A 371 37.89 0.45 -9.36
C GLU A 371 37.66 1.91 -8.96
N ARG A 372 36.41 2.28 -8.67
CA ARG A 372 36.10 3.47 -7.87
C ARG A 372 35.06 3.09 -6.83
N GLU A 373 35.36 3.38 -5.56
CA GLU A 373 34.40 3.29 -4.47
C GLU A 373 33.27 4.31 -4.69
N GLN A 374 32.21 3.87 -5.35
CA GLN A 374 30.92 4.55 -5.31
C GLN A 374 30.10 3.91 -4.19
N THR A 375 29.96 4.64 -3.08
CA THR A 375 29.14 4.19 -1.94
C THR A 375 27.66 4.38 -2.26
N LEU A 376 27.00 3.30 -2.66
CA LEU A 376 25.56 3.28 -2.90
C LEU A 376 24.81 2.95 -1.60
N TYR A 377 24.02 3.89 -1.10
CA TYR A 377 23.11 3.64 0.02
C TYR A 377 21.73 3.26 -0.52
N VAL A 378 21.51 1.95 -0.71
CA VAL A 378 20.18 1.41 -1.00
C VAL A 378 19.46 1.25 0.33
N PHE A 379 18.53 2.16 0.63
CA PHE A 379 17.66 2.01 1.79
C PHE A 379 16.48 1.10 1.41
N ARG A 380 16.52 -0.14 1.89
CA ARG A 380 15.33 -0.99 2.01
C ARG A 380 14.55 -0.48 3.21
N GLY A 381 13.23 -0.30 3.05
CA GLY A 381 12.35 -0.07 4.18
C GLY A 381 12.19 -1.40 4.91
N ASP A 382 13.00 -1.62 5.95
CA ASP A 382 12.89 -2.77 6.86
C ASP A 382 11.86 -2.49 7.99
#